data_AF-A0A1S3XD97-F1
#
_entry.id   AF-A0A1S3XD97-F1
#
_cell.length_a   1.000
_cell.length_b   1.000
_cell.length_c   1.000
_cell.angle_alpha   90.00
_cell.angle_beta   90.00
_cell.angle_gamma   90.00
#
_symmetry.space_group_name_H-M   'P 1'
#
loop_
_entity.id
_entity.type
_entity.pdbx_description
1 polymer ?
#
loop_
_entity_poly.entity_id
_entity_poly.type
_entity_poly.pdbx_seq_one_letter_code
_entity_poly.pdbx_strand_id
1 'polypeptide(L)'
;MNDLMTKSFLNYTELKKRVNLDVEAEKDLEKGQLQLSPTDENNLSQFFLQVQAIKDDIEEITNLLIDLQNLNEETKTTHSSKVLRGLRDRMDSDMVAVLRKAKIVKAKLEALEKLNVASRKLSVAYAEGTAVDRTRIAMTNGLRFKLRQIMNDFQVLRERIMLDFKECLQRRYYNATGQAPTEEVIEKMISGGNVKAEIFEERTELNLENQERYEAVMNIQRSLDKLHQVFLDMAVLVEAQGEKIDDIEHNMAAARSFVSGGTNSL
;
A
#
# COMPACT_ATOMS: atom_id res chain seq x y z
N MET A 1 -18.65 -72.56 43.12
CA MET A 1 -19.68 -71.58 42.74
C MET A 1 -19.22 -70.21 43.21
N ASN A 2 -18.84 -69.34 42.29
CA ASN A 2 -19.26 -67.95 42.23
C ASN A 2 -18.56 -67.28 41.04
N ASP A 3 -19.41 -66.69 40.20
CA ASP A 3 -19.12 -66.12 38.90
C ASP A 3 -18.28 -64.85 39.04
N LEU A 4 -17.05 -64.88 38.51
CA LEU A 4 -16.07 -63.79 38.58
C LEU A 4 -15.77 -63.20 37.20
N MET A 5 -16.68 -63.33 36.22
CA MET A 5 -16.40 -62.96 34.82
C MET A 5 -17.42 -62.04 34.14
N THR A 6 -18.14 -61.18 34.89
CA THR A 6 -19.17 -60.34 34.23
C THR A 6 -19.30 -58.91 34.76
N LYS A 7 -18.18 -58.21 35.04
CA LYS A 7 -18.21 -56.76 35.36
C LYS A 7 -17.19 -55.87 34.63
N SER A 8 -16.48 -56.39 33.63
CA SER A 8 -15.42 -55.61 32.94
C SER A 8 -15.73 -55.19 31.49
N PHE A 9 -16.90 -55.51 30.94
CA PHE A 9 -17.21 -55.23 29.52
C PHE A 9 -18.50 -54.44 29.28
N LEU A 10 -19.16 -53.98 30.34
CA LEU A 10 -20.36 -53.14 30.26
C LEU A 10 -20.05 -51.73 30.72
N ASN A 11 -19.22 -51.00 29.98
CA ASN A 11 -19.29 -49.55 30.03
C ASN A 11 -18.61 -48.82 28.86
N TYR A 12 -18.20 -49.47 27.77
CA TYR A 12 -17.62 -48.70 26.65
C TYR A 12 -18.66 -47.78 25.99
N THR A 13 -19.92 -48.21 25.93
CA THR A 13 -21.03 -47.42 25.38
C THR A 13 -21.52 -46.33 26.34
N GLU A 14 -21.43 -46.56 27.65
CA GLU A 14 -21.74 -45.55 28.67
C GLU A 14 -20.60 -44.54 28.85
N LEU A 15 -19.32 -44.95 28.78
CA LEU A 15 -18.18 -44.04 28.65
C LEU A 15 -18.24 -43.23 27.36
N LYS A 16 -18.61 -43.82 26.22
CA LYS A 16 -18.78 -43.08 24.96
C LYS A 16 -19.96 -42.10 25.02
N LYS A 17 -21.03 -42.44 25.75
CA LYS A 17 -22.13 -41.50 26.03
C LYS A 17 -21.71 -40.40 26.99
N ARG A 18 -20.93 -40.68 28.04
CA ARG A 18 -20.40 -39.66 28.96
C ARG A 18 -19.39 -38.75 28.28
N VAL A 19 -18.50 -39.29 27.45
CA VAL A 19 -17.57 -38.51 26.62
C VAL A 19 -18.33 -37.67 25.59
N ASN A 20 -19.37 -38.20 24.94
CA ASN A 20 -20.19 -37.40 24.03
C ASN A 20 -21.06 -36.35 24.76
N LEU A 21 -21.54 -36.65 25.98
CA LEU A 21 -22.27 -35.70 26.83
C LEU A 21 -21.35 -34.62 27.40
N ASP A 22 -20.12 -34.95 27.77
CA ASP A 22 -19.09 -34.00 28.22
C ASP A 22 -18.57 -33.17 27.03
N VAL A 23 -18.51 -33.71 25.81
CA VAL A 23 -18.22 -32.95 24.57
C VAL A 23 -19.39 -32.04 24.15
N GLU A 24 -20.63 -32.40 24.46
CA GLU A 24 -21.80 -31.51 24.26
C GLU A 24 -21.99 -30.49 25.40
N ALA A 25 -21.49 -30.78 26.61
CA ALA A 25 -21.57 -29.92 27.79
C ALA A 25 -20.32 -29.05 28.03
N GLU A 26 -19.19 -29.35 27.40
CA GLU A 26 -18.13 -28.40 27.13
C GLU A 26 -18.61 -27.42 26.04
N LYS A 27 -19.57 -26.58 26.43
CA LYS A 27 -19.51 -25.19 25.98
C LYS A 27 -18.14 -24.69 26.38
N ASP A 28 -17.24 -24.78 25.43
CA ASP A 28 -15.89 -24.25 25.35
C ASP A 28 -15.86 -22.85 25.98
N LEU A 29 -15.75 -22.81 27.31
CA LEU A 29 -15.68 -21.60 28.13
C LEU A 29 -14.35 -20.87 27.92
N GLU A 30 -13.39 -21.50 27.24
CA GLU A 30 -12.10 -20.94 26.84
C GLU A 30 -12.15 -20.20 25.49
N LYS A 31 -13.04 -20.58 24.57
CA LYS A 31 -13.43 -19.68 23.50
C LYS A 31 -14.38 -18.66 24.10
N GLY A 32 -13.88 -17.45 24.37
CA GLY A 32 -14.73 -16.28 24.57
C GLY A 32 -15.64 -16.09 23.36
N GLN A 33 -16.76 -16.81 23.31
CA GLN A 33 -17.82 -16.63 22.35
C GLN A 33 -18.49 -15.33 22.73
N LEU A 34 -17.92 -14.23 22.20
CA LEU A 34 -18.77 -13.14 21.75
C LEU A 34 -19.74 -13.80 20.76
N GLN A 35 -20.91 -14.22 21.25
CA GLN A 35 -22.03 -14.59 20.40
C GLN A 35 -22.44 -13.32 19.66
N LEU A 36 -21.72 -13.05 18.58
CA LEU A 36 -22.04 -12.01 17.63
C LEU A 36 -23.39 -12.38 17.04
N SER A 37 -24.32 -11.43 16.99
CA SER A 37 -25.56 -11.69 16.29
C SER A 37 -25.26 -11.97 14.82
N PRO A 38 -26.14 -12.67 14.07
CA PRO A 38 -25.96 -12.84 12.62
C PRO A 38 -25.78 -11.51 11.87
N THR A 39 -26.30 -10.42 12.44
CA THR A 39 -26.13 -9.06 11.92
C THR A 39 -24.71 -8.53 12.15
N ASP A 40 -24.13 -8.83 13.31
CA ASP A 40 -22.75 -8.46 13.65
C ASP A 40 -21.75 -9.29 12.83
N GLU A 41 -21.99 -10.59 12.63
CA GLU A 41 -21.15 -11.43 11.76
C GLU A 41 -21.13 -10.87 10.33
N ASN A 42 -22.31 -10.56 9.77
CA ASN A 42 -22.40 -9.96 8.44
C ASN A 42 -21.69 -8.59 8.36
N ASN A 43 -21.78 -7.75 9.40
CA ASN A 43 -21.09 -6.46 9.42
C ASN A 43 -19.56 -6.63 9.37
N LEU A 44 -19.03 -7.58 10.14
CA LEU A 44 -17.60 -7.89 10.14
C LEU A 44 -17.15 -8.49 8.82
N SER A 45 -17.93 -9.41 8.24
CA SER A 45 -17.64 -9.94 6.90
C SER A 45 -17.57 -8.84 5.85
N GLN A 46 -18.51 -7.89 5.85
CA GLN A 46 -18.48 -6.75 4.94
C GLN A 46 -17.24 -5.87 5.14
N PHE A 47 -16.84 -5.64 6.39
CA PHE A 47 -15.60 -4.92 6.70
C PHE A 47 -14.36 -5.63 6.13
N PHE A 48 -14.24 -6.95 6.33
CA PHE A 48 -13.11 -7.71 5.82
C PHE A 48 -13.06 -7.72 4.29
N LEU A 49 -14.21 -7.79 3.62
CA LEU A 49 -14.28 -7.66 2.16
C LEU A 49 -13.78 -6.29 1.67
N GLN A 50 -14.13 -5.21 2.36
CA GLN A 50 -13.61 -3.88 2.03
C GLN A 50 -12.11 -3.76 2.28
N VAL A 51 -11.63 -4.29 3.40
CA VAL A 51 -10.19 -4.36 3.72
C VAL A 51 -9.43 -5.13 2.64
N GLN A 52 -9.95 -6.28 2.20
CA GLN A 52 -9.31 -7.08 1.16
C GLN A 52 -9.29 -6.32 -0.17
N ALA A 53 -10.41 -5.71 -0.58
CA ALA A 53 -10.45 -4.93 -1.81
C ALA A 53 -9.49 -3.72 -1.80
N ILE A 54 -9.16 -3.17 -0.64
CA ILE A 54 -8.13 -2.12 -0.50
C ILE A 54 -6.72 -2.73 -0.60
N LYS A 55 -6.49 -3.91 0.00
CA LYS A 55 -5.21 -4.63 -0.12
C LYS A 55 -4.90 -4.98 -1.57
N ASP A 56 -5.88 -5.46 -2.31
CA ASP A 56 -5.71 -5.83 -3.72
C ASP A 56 -5.32 -4.59 -4.55
N ASP A 57 -5.99 -3.46 -4.37
CA ASP A 57 -5.61 -2.20 -5.03
C ASP A 57 -4.18 -1.74 -4.66
N ILE A 58 -3.78 -1.91 -3.39
CA ILE A 58 -2.44 -1.57 -2.88
C ILE A 58 -1.37 -2.47 -3.52
N GLU A 59 -1.66 -3.77 -3.69
CA GLU A 59 -0.79 -4.71 -4.37
C GLU A 59 -0.63 -4.34 -5.84
N GLU A 60 -1.73 -3.98 -6.52
CA GLU A 60 -1.66 -3.51 -7.90
C GLU A 60 -0.81 -2.24 -8.07
N ILE A 61 -0.88 -1.29 -7.12
CA ILE A 61 0.03 -0.13 -7.14
C ILE A 61 1.49 -0.58 -6.99
N THR A 62 1.75 -1.52 -6.08
CA THR A 62 3.11 -2.05 -5.85
C THR A 62 3.68 -2.68 -7.12
N ASN A 63 2.87 -3.46 -7.84
CA ASN A 63 3.27 -4.07 -9.11
C ASN A 63 3.58 -3.01 -10.17
N LEU A 64 2.76 -1.97 -10.28
CA LEU A 64 3.01 -0.85 -11.20
C LEU A 64 4.31 -0.09 -10.87
N LEU A 65 4.68 0.04 -9.59
CA LEU A 65 5.96 0.64 -9.20
C LEU A 65 7.15 -0.23 -9.60
N ILE A 66 7.04 -1.54 -9.44
CA ILE A 66 8.05 -2.50 -9.88
C ILE A 66 8.21 -2.44 -11.40
N ASP A 67 7.10 -2.42 -12.14
CA ASP A 67 7.11 -2.29 -13.59
C ASP A 67 7.75 -0.98 -14.04
N LEU A 68 7.40 0.14 -13.40
CA LEU A 68 8.00 1.45 -13.68
C LEU A 68 9.52 1.46 -13.44
N GLN A 69 9.98 0.81 -12.38
CA GLN A 69 11.41 0.65 -12.10
C GLN A 69 12.10 -0.18 -13.19
N ASN A 70 11.51 -1.30 -13.61
CA ASN A 70 12.04 -2.15 -14.66
C ASN A 70 12.13 -1.41 -16.00
N LEU A 71 11.08 -0.65 -16.36
CA LEU A 71 11.06 0.17 -17.57
C LEU A 71 12.15 1.26 -17.56
N ASN A 72 12.42 1.87 -16.40
CA ASN A 72 13.53 2.82 -16.26
C ASN A 72 14.88 2.15 -16.52
N GLU A 73 15.12 0.96 -15.96
CA GLU A 73 16.36 0.21 -16.21
C GLU A 73 16.49 -0.21 -17.69
N GLU A 74 15.38 -0.62 -18.33
CA GLU A 74 15.37 -0.94 -19.77
C GLU A 74 15.67 0.28 -20.66
N THR A 75 15.24 1.47 -20.22
CA THR A 75 15.51 2.75 -20.90
C THR A 75 17.01 3.08 -20.91
N LYS A 76 17.75 2.64 -19.88
CA LYS A 76 19.21 2.85 -19.77
C LYS A 76 20.00 1.95 -20.72
N THR A 77 19.52 0.73 -20.96
CA THR A 77 20.25 -0.28 -21.75
C THR A 77 19.87 -0.27 -23.23
N THR A 78 18.67 0.21 -23.56
CA THR A 78 18.18 0.24 -24.93
C THR A 78 18.85 1.34 -25.77
N HIS A 79 19.25 1.00 -27.00
CA HIS A 79 19.82 1.97 -27.95
C HIS A 79 18.85 2.44 -29.04
N SER A 80 17.72 1.75 -29.25
CA SER A 80 16.75 2.08 -30.30
C SER A 80 15.76 3.18 -29.88
N SER A 81 15.69 4.29 -30.63
CA SER A 81 14.69 5.35 -30.41
C SER A 81 13.23 4.84 -30.43
N LYS A 82 12.89 3.92 -31.35
CA LYS A 82 11.52 3.38 -31.45
C LYS A 82 11.12 2.61 -30.20
N VAL A 83 12.01 1.79 -29.65
CA VAL A 83 11.77 1.03 -28.41
C VAL A 83 11.64 2.00 -27.23
N LEU A 84 12.50 3.01 -27.15
CA LEU A 84 12.46 4.01 -26.08
C LEU A 84 11.17 4.83 -26.07
N ARG A 85 10.61 5.12 -27.24
CA ARG A 85 9.28 5.75 -27.35
C ARG A 85 8.19 4.86 -26.76
N GLY A 86 8.23 3.55 -27.03
CA GLY A 86 7.30 2.59 -26.46
C GLY A 86 7.47 2.41 -24.95
N LEU A 87 8.71 2.36 -24.46
CA LEU A 87 9.00 2.31 -23.02
C LEU A 87 8.48 3.55 -22.31
N ARG A 88 8.69 4.74 -22.88
CA ARG A 88 8.11 5.99 -22.38
C ARG A 88 6.59 5.91 -22.27
N ASP A 89 5.90 5.52 -23.35
CA ASP A 89 4.44 5.48 -23.35
C ASP A 89 3.89 4.53 -22.27
N ARG A 90 4.61 3.43 -22.01
CA ARG A 90 4.32 2.52 -20.89
C ARG A 90 4.60 3.16 -19.53
N MET A 91 5.75 3.80 -19.35
CA MET A 91 6.09 4.50 -18.11
C MET A 91 5.06 5.58 -17.77
N ASP A 92 4.65 6.39 -18.76
CA ASP A 92 3.61 7.41 -18.58
C ASP A 92 2.25 6.79 -18.21
N SER A 93 1.89 5.68 -18.88
CA SER A 93 0.67 4.91 -18.55
C SER A 93 0.70 4.38 -17.11
N ASP A 94 1.82 3.76 -16.70
CA ASP A 94 1.98 3.19 -15.36
C ASP A 94 1.93 4.29 -14.29
N MET A 95 2.56 5.44 -14.53
CA MET A 95 2.47 6.61 -13.64
C MET A 95 1.02 7.10 -13.45
N VAL A 96 0.26 7.22 -14.54
CA VAL A 96 -1.16 7.62 -14.49
C VAL A 96 -1.99 6.57 -13.74
N ALA A 97 -1.71 5.29 -13.97
CA ALA A 97 -2.37 4.19 -13.28
C ALA A 97 -2.09 4.19 -11.77
N VAL A 98 -0.83 4.39 -11.36
CA VAL A 98 -0.40 4.52 -9.96
C VAL A 98 -1.18 5.64 -9.28
N LEU A 99 -1.26 6.83 -9.88
CA LEU A 99 -2.04 7.94 -9.32
C LEU A 99 -3.52 7.62 -9.16
N ARG A 100 -4.12 7.08 -10.22
CA ARG A 100 -5.56 6.79 -10.23
C ARG A 100 -5.90 5.79 -9.14
N LYS A 101 -5.09 4.73 -8.99
CA LYS A 101 -5.28 3.71 -7.96
C LYS A 101 -5.02 4.27 -6.56
N ALA A 102 -3.96 5.07 -6.36
CA ALA A 102 -3.71 5.71 -5.08
C ALA A 102 -4.91 6.58 -4.63
N LYS A 103 -5.53 7.33 -5.54
CA LYS A 103 -6.77 8.09 -5.26
C LYS A 103 -7.95 7.20 -4.88
N ILE A 104 -8.11 6.05 -5.56
CA ILE A 104 -9.16 5.07 -5.25
C ILE A 104 -8.94 4.49 -3.85
N VAL A 105 -7.71 4.04 -3.55
CA VAL A 105 -7.34 3.52 -2.23
C VAL A 105 -7.61 4.55 -1.14
N LYS A 106 -7.22 5.80 -1.35
CA LYS A 106 -7.50 6.89 -0.41
C LYS A 106 -9.00 7.06 -0.17
N ALA A 107 -9.81 7.14 -1.23
CA ALA A 107 -11.25 7.29 -1.10
C ALA A 107 -11.91 6.09 -0.39
N LYS A 108 -11.45 4.87 -0.68
CA LYS A 108 -11.90 3.64 0.02
C LYS A 108 -11.52 3.67 1.49
N LEU A 109 -10.31 4.13 1.84
CA LEU A 109 -9.88 4.29 3.24
C LEU A 109 -10.71 5.33 3.99
N GLU A 110 -11.00 6.48 3.38
CA GLU A 110 -11.87 7.50 3.98
C GLU A 110 -13.31 6.99 4.19
N ALA A 111 -13.82 6.19 3.25
CA ALA A 111 -15.11 5.53 3.40
C ALA A 111 -15.08 4.49 4.53
N LEU A 112 -14.01 3.68 4.61
CA LEU A 112 -13.82 2.69 5.66
C LEU A 112 -13.74 3.34 7.05
N GLU A 113 -13.07 4.48 7.18
CA GLU A 113 -13.00 5.26 8.41
C GLU A 113 -14.39 5.75 8.84
N LYS A 114 -15.18 6.31 7.91
CA LYS A 114 -16.57 6.71 8.18
C LYS A 114 -17.42 5.53 8.63
N LEU A 115 -17.23 4.36 8.02
CA LEU A 115 -17.92 3.13 8.41
C LEU A 115 -17.49 2.63 9.78
N ASN A 116 -16.22 2.77 10.16
CA ASN A 116 -15.77 2.45 11.52
C ASN A 116 -16.45 3.34 12.55
N VAL A 117 -16.47 4.66 12.34
CA VAL A 117 -17.17 5.60 13.23
C VAL A 117 -18.67 5.31 13.29
N ALA A 118 -19.31 5.01 12.15
CA ALA A 118 -20.73 4.64 12.12
C ALA A 118 -20.98 3.30 12.85
N SER A 119 -20.06 2.34 12.74
CA SER A 119 -20.20 1.03 13.38
C SER A 119 -20.29 1.11 14.90
N ARG A 120 -19.64 2.11 15.51
CA ARG A 120 -19.71 2.37 16.96
C ARG A 120 -21.11 2.64 17.48
N LYS A 121 -22.04 3.03 16.61
CA LYS A 121 -23.44 3.31 16.95
C LYS A 121 -24.37 2.12 16.72
N LEU A 122 -23.89 1.03 16.10
CA LEU A 122 -24.73 -0.11 15.72
C LEU A 122 -25.10 -0.99 16.93
N SER A 123 -24.13 -1.31 17.77
CA SER A 123 -24.38 -2.11 18.97
C SER A 123 -23.27 -1.93 20.01
N VAL A 124 -23.53 -2.38 21.24
CA VAL A 124 -22.55 -2.33 22.35
C VAL A 124 -21.27 -3.11 22.01
N ALA A 125 -21.35 -4.15 21.17
CA ALA A 125 -20.20 -4.93 20.75
C ALA A 125 -19.21 -4.13 19.87
N TYR A 126 -19.68 -3.06 19.23
CA TYR A 126 -18.88 -2.19 18.37
C TYR A 126 -18.56 -0.84 19.01
N ALA A 127 -19.00 -0.62 20.25
CA ALA A 127 -18.74 0.61 20.97
C ALA A 127 -17.23 0.94 20.99
N GLU A 128 -16.92 2.22 21.15
CA GLU A 128 -15.54 2.68 21.13
C GLU A 128 -14.68 1.93 22.17
N GLY A 129 -13.52 1.46 21.73
CA GLY A 129 -12.57 0.73 22.59
C GLY A 129 -12.87 -0.76 22.78
N THR A 130 -13.96 -1.30 22.22
CA THR A 130 -14.19 -2.75 22.21
C THR A 130 -13.15 -3.48 21.37
N ALA A 131 -13.03 -4.80 21.54
CA ALA A 131 -12.11 -5.60 20.75
C ALA A 131 -12.37 -5.43 19.23
N VAL A 132 -13.65 -5.39 18.83
CA VAL A 132 -14.05 -5.21 17.43
C VAL A 132 -13.66 -3.84 16.90
N ASP A 133 -13.97 -2.76 17.63
CA ASP A 133 -13.60 -1.39 17.24
C ASP A 133 -12.08 -1.26 17.10
N ARG A 134 -11.31 -1.75 18.09
CA ARG A 134 -9.84 -1.73 18.04
C ARG A 134 -9.27 -2.49 16.84
N THR A 135 -9.79 -3.69 16.53
CA THR A 135 -9.35 -4.44 15.35
C THR A 135 -9.61 -3.67 14.06
N ARG A 136 -10.79 -3.05 13.93
CA ARG A 136 -11.15 -2.29 12.73
C ARG A 136 -10.26 -1.06 12.54
N ILE A 137 -10.02 -0.31 13.62
CA ILE A 137 -9.13 0.85 13.61
C ILE A 137 -7.69 0.42 13.29
N ALA A 138 -7.17 -0.62 13.95
CA ALA A 138 -5.82 -1.12 13.71
C ALA A 138 -5.61 -1.56 12.25
N MET A 139 -6.57 -2.30 11.67
CA MET A 139 -6.48 -2.71 10.26
C MET A 139 -6.55 -1.52 9.30
N THR A 140 -7.46 -0.58 9.54
CA THR A 140 -7.60 0.63 8.71
C THR A 140 -6.32 1.47 8.76
N ASN A 141 -5.71 1.59 9.94
CA ASN A 141 -4.43 2.27 10.13
C ASN A 141 -3.28 1.55 9.43
N GLY A 142 -3.21 0.23 9.51
CA GLY A 142 -2.20 -0.55 8.79
C GLY A 142 -2.25 -0.33 7.28
N LEU A 143 -3.46 -0.27 6.71
CA LEU A 143 -3.64 0.06 5.29
C LEU A 143 -3.24 1.50 4.97
N ARG A 144 -3.56 2.46 5.83
CA ARG A 144 -3.14 3.87 5.71
C ARG A 144 -1.63 4.01 5.75
N PHE A 145 -0.96 3.32 6.67
CA PHE A 145 0.50 3.24 6.72
C PHE A 145 1.08 2.65 5.45
N LYS A 146 0.50 1.54 4.94
CA LYS A 146 0.98 0.91 3.71
C LYS A 146 0.83 1.82 2.49
N LEU A 147 -0.27 2.57 2.38
CA LEU A 147 -0.43 3.59 1.35
C LEU A 147 0.66 4.67 1.47
N ARG A 148 0.94 5.18 2.68
CA ARG A 148 2.02 6.15 2.91
C ARG A 148 3.39 5.60 2.48
N GLN A 149 3.69 4.35 2.82
CA GLN A 149 4.93 3.70 2.41
C GLN A 149 5.07 3.67 0.88
N ILE A 150 4.02 3.25 0.18
CA ILE A 150 4.01 3.22 -1.29
C ILE A 150 4.19 4.62 -1.90
N MET A 151 3.58 5.65 -1.28
CA MET A 151 3.77 7.04 -1.70
C MET A 151 5.23 7.48 -1.55
N ASN A 152 5.90 7.08 -0.47
CA ASN A 152 7.33 7.36 -0.26
C ASN A 152 8.20 6.57 -1.24
N ASP A 153 7.89 5.28 -1.48
CA ASP A 153 8.63 4.44 -2.43
C ASP A 153 8.53 5.02 -3.85
N PHE A 154 7.35 5.51 -4.24
CA PHE A 154 7.17 6.22 -5.51
C PHE A 154 8.01 7.50 -5.58
N GLN A 155 8.06 8.30 -4.50
CA GLN A 155 8.87 9.51 -4.44
C GLN A 155 10.37 9.20 -4.61
N VAL A 156 10.88 8.18 -3.91
CA VAL A 156 12.27 7.72 -4.02
C VAL A 156 12.56 7.22 -5.44
N LEU A 157 11.63 6.48 -6.05
CA LEU A 157 11.77 6.00 -7.43
C LEU A 157 11.83 7.18 -8.42
N ARG A 158 10.97 8.19 -8.26
CA ARG A 158 10.99 9.41 -9.07
C ARG A 158 12.34 10.14 -8.97
N GLU A 159 12.84 10.34 -7.76
CA GLU A 159 14.13 10.98 -7.53
C GLU A 159 15.28 10.21 -8.20
N ARG A 160 15.23 8.87 -8.14
CA ARG A 160 16.19 8.01 -8.83
C ARG A 160 16.12 8.17 -10.35
N ILE A 161 14.93 8.12 -10.94
CA ILE A 161 14.71 8.34 -12.38
C ILE A 161 15.28 9.71 -12.79
N MET A 162 15.14 10.72 -11.93
CA MET A 162 15.69 12.05 -12.17
C MET A 162 17.19 12.16 -12.10
N LEU A 163 17.80 11.51 -11.12
CA LEU A 163 19.24 11.43 -11.03
C LEU A 163 19.82 10.71 -12.25
N ASP A 164 19.24 9.57 -12.64
CA ASP A 164 19.63 8.79 -13.82
C ASP A 164 19.56 9.64 -15.10
N PHE A 165 18.51 10.45 -15.24
CA PHE A 165 18.36 11.36 -16.38
C PHE A 165 19.43 12.44 -16.39
N LYS A 166 19.68 13.09 -15.25
CA LYS A 166 20.70 14.13 -15.13
C LYS A 166 22.09 13.60 -15.49
N GLU A 167 22.45 12.42 -15.00
CA GLU A 167 23.71 11.76 -15.37
C GLU A 167 23.79 11.42 -16.87
N CYS A 168 22.67 11.01 -17.47
CA CYS A 168 22.60 10.75 -18.91
C CYS A 168 22.87 12.03 -19.73
N LEU A 169 22.27 13.16 -19.33
CA LEU A 169 22.50 14.47 -19.95
C LEU A 169 23.96 14.92 -19.80
N GLN A 170 24.54 14.78 -18.61
CA GLN A 170 25.92 15.15 -18.34
C GLN A 170 26.91 14.38 -19.22
N ARG A 171 26.76 13.05 -19.29
CA ARG A 171 27.61 12.20 -20.15
C ARG A 171 27.49 12.59 -21.62
N ARG A 172 26.28 12.88 -22.10
CA ARG A 172 26.05 13.30 -23.49
C ARG A 172 26.67 14.64 -23.81
N TYR A 173 26.48 15.64 -22.94
CA TYR A 173 27.08 16.95 -23.13
C TYR A 173 28.62 16.86 -23.18
N TYR A 174 29.22 16.09 -22.28
CA TYR A 174 30.66 15.86 -22.28
C TYR A 174 31.13 15.17 -23.57
N ASN A 175 30.41 14.16 -24.05
CA ASN A 175 30.76 13.48 -25.31
C ASN A 175 30.61 14.38 -26.55
N ALA A 176 29.70 15.36 -26.51
CA ALA A 176 29.48 16.30 -27.61
C ALA A 176 30.48 17.47 -27.59
N THR A 177 30.74 18.05 -26.42
CA THR A 177 31.50 19.30 -26.26
C THR A 177 32.94 19.11 -25.75
N GLY A 178 33.24 17.93 -25.18
CA GLY A 178 34.50 17.66 -24.49
C GLY A 178 34.63 18.35 -23.13
N GLN A 179 33.61 19.07 -22.66
CA GLN A 179 33.62 19.82 -21.40
C GLN A 179 32.50 19.34 -20.46
N ALA A 180 32.70 19.46 -19.16
CA ALA A 180 31.64 19.16 -18.19
C ALA A 180 30.59 20.29 -18.21
N PRO A 181 29.29 19.97 -18.23
CA PRO A 181 28.25 21.01 -18.20
C PRO A 181 28.16 21.63 -16.79
N THR A 182 27.92 22.94 -16.75
CA THR A 182 27.55 23.63 -15.50
C THR A 182 26.10 23.30 -15.11
N GLU A 183 25.75 23.50 -13.84
CA GLU A 183 24.39 23.22 -13.35
C GLU A 183 23.33 24.03 -14.12
N GLU A 184 23.61 25.29 -14.45
CA GLU A 184 22.71 26.13 -15.27
C GLU A 184 22.47 25.57 -16.67
N VAL A 185 23.48 24.95 -17.28
CA VAL A 185 23.36 24.32 -18.59
C VAL A 185 22.48 23.08 -18.52
N ILE A 186 22.66 22.26 -17.48
CA ILE A 186 21.81 21.09 -17.22
C ILE A 186 20.36 21.54 -16.97
N GLU A 187 20.15 22.57 -16.15
CA GLU A 187 18.80 23.06 -15.84
C GLU A 187 18.12 23.67 -17.08
N LYS A 188 18.85 24.37 -17.93
CA LYS A 188 18.34 24.83 -19.24
C LYS A 188 17.99 23.67 -20.17
N MET A 189 18.74 22.58 -20.12
CA MET A 189 18.39 21.34 -20.82
C MET A 189 17.15 20.69 -20.20
N ILE A 190 16.99 20.67 -18.88
CA ILE A 190 15.81 20.07 -18.22
C ILE A 190 14.54 20.93 -18.40
N SER A 191 14.66 22.24 -18.60
CA SER A 191 13.53 23.14 -18.89
C SER A 191 13.16 23.18 -20.38
N GLY A 192 13.94 22.54 -21.24
CA GLY A 192 13.68 22.44 -22.67
C GLY A 192 14.03 23.72 -23.45
N GLY A 193 14.87 24.59 -22.90
CA GLY A 193 15.32 25.83 -23.54
C GLY A 193 16.15 25.59 -24.81
N ASN A 194 16.37 26.66 -25.60
CA ASN A 194 17.04 26.66 -26.92
C ASN A 194 18.51 26.17 -26.96
N VAL A 195 19.06 25.66 -25.85
CA VAL A 195 20.39 25.04 -25.78
C VAL A 195 20.52 23.83 -26.73
N LYS A 196 19.39 23.31 -27.21
CA LYS A 196 19.26 22.22 -28.19
C LYS A 196 19.95 22.51 -29.53
N ALA A 197 19.85 23.74 -30.04
CA ALA A 197 20.34 24.09 -31.38
C ALA A 197 21.86 24.28 -31.40
N GLU A 198 22.42 25.02 -30.43
CA GLU A 198 23.84 25.39 -30.45
C GLU A 198 24.81 24.23 -30.19
N ILE A 199 24.39 23.17 -29.48
CA ILE A 199 25.30 22.08 -29.06
C ILE A 199 25.24 20.87 -29.99
N PHE A 200 24.09 20.64 -30.63
CA PHE A 200 23.82 19.42 -31.40
C PHE A 200 23.58 19.68 -32.90
N GLU A 201 23.82 20.90 -33.42
CA GLU A 201 23.73 21.15 -34.87
C GLU A 201 24.91 20.58 -35.68
N GLU A 202 26.08 20.32 -35.06
CA GLU A 202 27.31 20.03 -35.84
C GLU A 202 27.51 18.55 -36.26
N ARG A 203 26.64 17.60 -35.85
CA ARG A 203 26.78 16.15 -36.22
C ARG A 203 25.44 15.49 -36.60
N THR A 204 25.17 15.41 -37.90
CA THR A 204 23.82 15.31 -38.51
C THR A 204 23.03 14.01 -38.34
N GLU A 205 23.62 12.83 -38.06
CA GLU A 205 22.85 11.56 -37.98
C GLU A 205 22.73 10.99 -36.56
N LEU A 206 23.79 11.07 -35.75
CA LEU A 206 23.76 10.65 -34.34
C LEU A 206 22.92 11.59 -33.46
N ASN A 207 22.64 12.82 -33.92
CA ASN A 207 21.93 13.83 -33.14
C ASN A 207 20.40 13.69 -33.20
N LEU A 208 19.82 13.24 -34.32
CA LEU A 208 18.37 13.05 -34.45
C LEU A 208 17.84 11.94 -33.53
N GLU A 209 18.49 10.78 -33.51
CA GLU A 209 18.11 9.68 -32.60
C GLU A 209 18.32 10.09 -31.14
N ASN A 210 19.37 10.84 -30.84
CA ASN A 210 19.62 11.36 -29.50
C ASN A 210 18.61 12.43 -29.06
N GLN A 211 18.12 13.25 -29.99
CA GLN A 211 17.12 14.29 -29.74
C GLN A 211 15.75 13.68 -29.44
N GLU A 212 15.33 12.65 -30.18
CA GLU A 212 14.09 11.92 -29.88
C GLU A 212 14.16 11.23 -28.51
N ARG A 213 15.31 10.65 -28.15
CA ARG A 213 15.54 10.10 -26.80
C ARG A 213 15.44 11.17 -25.72
N TYR A 214 16.03 12.33 -25.97
CA TYR A 214 16.01 13.45 -25.06
C TYR A 214 14.58 13.98 -24.84
N GLU A 215 13.79 14.15 -25.91
CA GLU A 215 12.39 14.55 -25.80
C GLU A 215 11.53 13.53 -25.06
N ALA A 216 11.80 12.24 -25.27
CA ALA A 216 11.12 11.17 -24.55
C ALA A 216 11.33 11.29 -23.04
N VAL A 217 12.57 11.42 -22.58
CA VAL A 217 12.87 11.49 -21.14
C VAL A 217 12.40 12.80 -20.51
N MET A 218 12.44 13.90 -21.25
CA MET A 218 11.89 15.19 -20.80
C MET A 218 10.38 15.15 -20.56
N ASN A 219 9.64 14.40 -21.37
CA ASN A 219 8.20 14.25 -21.17
C ASN A 219 7.88 13.38 -19.95
N ILE A 220 8.66 12.31 -19.71
CA ILE A 220 8.59 11.51 -18.47
C ILE A 220 8.75 12.44 -17.25
N GLN A 221 9.71 13.36 -17.30
CA GLN A 221 9.93 14.29 -16.19
C GLN A 221 8.74 15.22 -15.95
N ARG A 222 8.17 15.79 -17.00
CA ARG A 222 6.99 16.67 -16.88
C ARG A 222 5.77 15.90 -16.34
N SER A 223 5.66 14.62 -16.69
CA SER A 223 4.63 13.71 -16.15
C SER A 223 4.84 13.47 -14.65
N LEU A 224 6.08 13.15 -14.25
CA LEU A 224 6.49 12.95 -12.85
C LEU A 224 6.25 14.19 -11.96
N ASP A 225 6.54 15.40 -12.45
CA ASP A 225 6.36 16.63 -11.68
C ASP A 225 4.89 16.95 -11.40
N LYS A 226 4.02 16.78 -12.41
CA LYS A 226 2.56 16.92 -12.22
C LYS A 226 2.02 15.87 -11.25
N LEU A 227 2.60 14.68 -11.29
CA LEU A 227 2.26 13.59 -10.38
C LEU A 227 2.57 13.94 -8.93
N HIS A 228 3.78 14.44 -8.69
CA HIS A 228 4.28 14.79 -7.36
C HIS A 228 3.37 15.81 -6.65
N GLN A 229 2.88 16.81 -7.38
CA GLN A 229 2.01 17.84 -6.81
C GLN A 229 0.68 17.25 -6.32
N VAL A 230 0.11 16.30 -7.04
CA VAL A 230 -1.11 15.57 -6.65
C VAL A 230 -0.84 14.59 -5.48
N PHE A 231 0.39 14.07 -5.38
CA PHE A 231 0.83 13.19 -4.30
C PHE A 231 1.04 13.94 -2.97
N LEU A 232 1.60 15.15 -3.00
CA LEU A 232 1.78 15.99 -1.81
C LEU A 232 0.45 16.34 -1.13
N ASP A 233 -0.57 16.69 -1.92
CA ASP A 233 -1.92 16.96 -1.41
C ASP A 233 -2.56 15.72 -0.74
N MET A 234 -2.17 14.51 -1.14
CA MET A 234 -2.61 13.28 -0.50
C MET A 234 -1.82 12.97 0.79
N ALA A 235 -0.52 13.26 0.82
CA ALA A 235 0.36 12.98 1.96
C ALA A 235 -0.02 13.81 3.20
N VAL A 236 -0.29 15.11 3.02
CA VAL A 236 -0.71 16.03 4.10
C VAL A 236 -1.97 15.54 4.82
N LEU A 237 -2.92 14.96 4.09
CA LEU A 237 -4.18 14.46 4.65
C LEU A 237 -4.03 13.11 5.36
N VAL A 238 -3.05 12.29 4.96
CA VAL A 238 -2.72 11.01 5.61
C VAL A 238 -1.92 11.23 6.91
N GLU A 239 -1.15 12.32 6.99
CA GLU A 239 -0.41 12.71 8.20
C GLU A 239 -1.31 13.27 9.29
N ALA A 240 -2.26 14.17 8.95
CA ALA A 240 -3.18 14.77 9.91
C ALA A 240 -4.09 13.77 10.67
N GLN A 241 -4.25 12.54 10.16
CA GLN A 241 -5.06 11.48 10.77
C GLN A 241 -4.24 10.39 11.50
N GLY A 242 -2.90 10.40 11.42
CA GLY A 242 -2.06 9.26 11.81
C GLY A 242 -1.26 9.41 13.11
N GLU A 243 -1.19 10.59 13.72
CA GLU A 243 -0.16 10.90 14.73
C GLU A 243 -0.37 10.22 16.10
N LYS A 244 -1.53 9.59 16.38
CA LYS A 244 -1.88 9.12 17.73
C LYS A 244 -1.98 7.61 17.95
N ILE A 245 -1.74 6.75 16.95
CA ILE A 245 -2.14 5.32 17.05
C ILE A 245 -1.01 4.30 16.87
N ASP A 246 0.18 4.72 16.43
CA ASP A 246 1.36 3.81 16.36
C ASP A 246 1.94 3.46 17.74
N ASP A 247 1.32 3.99 18.80
CA ASP A 247 1.70 3.69 20.17
C ASP A 247 1.01 2.38 20.63
N ILE A 248 1.71 1.27 20.45
CA ILE A 248 1.30 -0.05 20.95
C ILE A 248 0.99 0.05 22.46
N GLU A 249 1.72 0.89 23.19
CA GLU A 249 1.47 1.14 24.61
C GLU A 249 0.10 1.77 24.85
N HIS A 250 -0.29 2.75 24.02
CA HIS A 250 -1.63 3.36 24.08
C HIS A 250 -2.74 2.34 23.79
N ASN A 251 -2.54 1.50 22.77
CA ASN A 251 -3.51 0.44 22.42
C ASN A 251 -3.62 -0.63 23.51
N MET A 252 -2.50 -1.00 24.15
CA MET A 252 -2.47 -1.93 25.29
C MET A 252 -3.08 -1.31 26.56
N ALA A 253 -2.82 -0.03 26.83
CA ALA A 253 -3.40 0.70 27.96
C ALA A 253 -4.93 0.79 27.84
N ALA A 254 -5.44 1.09 26.64
CA ALA A 254 -6.88 1.07 26.36
C ALA A 254 -7.47 -0.34 26.57
N ALA A 255 -6.79 -1.39 26.12
CA ALA A 255 -7.24 -2.78 26.34
C ALA A 255 -7.29 -3.16 27.82
N ARG A 256 -6.27 -2.77 28.60
CA ARG A 256 -6.23 -3.00 30.04
C ARG A 256 -7.40 -2.31 30.77
N SER A 257 -7.74 -1.09 30.37
CA SER A 257 -8.85 -0.35 30.96
C SER A 257 -10.20 -1.08 30.80
N PHE A 258 -10.46 -1.63 29.59
CA PHE A 258 -11.68 -2.38 29.30
C PHE A 258 -11.78 -3.67 30.12
N VAL A 259 -10.67 -4.41 30.25
CA VAL A 259 -10.60 -5.63 31.07
C VAL A 259 -10.83 -5.29 32.55
N SER A 260 -10.18 -4.24 33.08
CA SER A 260 -10.35 -3.80 34.47
C SER A 260 -11.77 -3.32 34.78
N GLY A 261 -12.43 -2.64 33.83
CA GLY A 261 -13.83 -2.23 33.96
C GLY A 261 -14.78 -3.42 34.06
N GLY A 262 -14.55 -4.47 33.26
CA GLY A 262 -15.27 -5.74 33.38
C GLY A 262 -15.01 -6.48 34.69
N THR A 263 -13.80 -6.38 35.25
CA THR A 263 -13.46 -7.02 36.53
C THR A 263 -14.09 -6.31 37.73
N ASN A 264 -14.22 -4.99 37.67
CA ASN A 264 -14.84 -4.17 38.72
C ASN A 264 -16.38 -4.16 38.67
N SER A 265 -16.98 -4.72 37.62
CA SER A 265 -18.44 -4.79 37.42
C SER A 265 -19.03 -6.18 37.72
N LEU A 266 -18.21 -7.08 38.26
CA LEU A 266 -18.57 -8.41 38.79
C LEU A 266 -18.67 -8.34 40.33
#